data_AF-A0A5D0WMY4-F1
#
_entry.id   AF-A0A5D0WMY4-F1
#
_cell.length_a   1.000
_cell.length_b   1.000
_cell.length_c   1.000
_cell.angle_alpha   90.00
_cell.angle_beta   90.00
_cell.angle_gamma   90.00
#
_symmetry.space_group_name_H-M   'P 1'
#
loop_
_entity.id
_entity.type
_entity.pdbx_description
1 polymer ?
#
loop_
_entity_poly.entity_id
_entity_poly.type
_entity_poly.pdbx_seq_one_letter_code
_entity_poly.pdbx_strand_id
1 'polypeptide(L)' 'MRFGAGATRLCALSARLLGWRPHEFWNATPEELATILQPATDAPSQGLDRATLNAMMERDNER' A
#
# COMPACT_ATOMS: atom_id res chain seq x y z
N MET A 1 15.19 24.53 -0.97
CA MET A 1 15.09 23.45 -1.97
C MET A 1 14.04 23.83 -3.00
N ARG A 2 14.29 23.64 -4.29
CA ARG A 2 13.26 23.89 -5.33
C ARG A 2 12.42 22.62 -5.51
N PHE A 3 11.10 22.75 -5.48
CA PHE A 3 10.14 21.66 -5.63
C PHE A 3 10.49 20.69 -6.76
N GLY A 4 10.83 21.21 -7.95
CA GLY A 4 11.16 20.38 -9.12
C GLY A 4 12.34 19.43 -8.94
N ALA A 5 13.40 19.84 -8.22
CA ALA A 5 14.55 18.97 -7.96
C ALA A 5 14.17 17.83 -6.99
N GLY A 6 13.33 18.12 -6.01
CA GLY A 6 12.79 17.12 -5.08
C GLY A 6 11.87 16.12 -5.78
N ALA A 7 10.92 16.63 -6.58
CA ALA A 7 9.97 15.81 -7.33
C ALA A 7 10.71 14.86 -8.29
N THR A 8 11.70 15.37 -9.04
CA THR A 8 12.50 14.54 -9.96
C THR A 8 13.20 13.39 -9.23
N ARG A 9 13.80 13.67 -8.07
CA ARG A 9 14.47 12.64 -7.26
C ARG A 9 13.48 11.59 -6.76
N LEU A 10 12.32 12.02 -6.27
CA LEU A 10 11.29 11.10 -5.77
C LEU A 10 10.77 10.20 -6.89
N CYS A 11 10.39 10.76 -8.04
CA CYS A 11 9.92 10.00 -9.20
C CYS A 11 10.92 8.92 -9.64
N ALA A 12 12.22 9.26 -9.70
CA ALA A 12 13.26 8.31 -10.05
C ALA A 12 13.40 7.17 -9.03
N LEU A 13 13.23 7.46 -7.73
CA LEU A 13 13.25 6.44 -6.68
C LEU A 13 12.02 5.53 -6.77
N SER A 14 10.82 6.11 -6.93
CA SER A 14 9.56 5.38 -7.07
C SER A 14 9.61 4.35 -8.20
N ALA A 15 10.01 4.78 -9.41
CA ALA A 15 10.07 3.90 -10.57
C ALA A 15 11.07 2.74 -10.36
N ARG A 16 12.22 3.01 -9.72
CA ARG A 16 13.23 1.98 -9.43
C ARG A 16 12.77 0.98 -8.37
N LEU A 17 12.17 1.46 -7.29
CA LEU A 17 11.69 0.61 -6.19
C LEU A 17 10.57 -0.32 -6.62
N LEU A 18 9.67 0.17 -7.48
CA LEU A 18 8.51 -0.58 -7.96
C LEU A 18 8.78 -1.39 -9.23
N GLY A 19 9.98 -1.26 -9.83
CA GLY A 19 10.34 -1.96 -11.06
C GLY A 19 9.55 -1.51 -12.29
N TRP A 20 8.94 -0.33 -12.25
CA TRP A 20 8.07 0.19 -13.30
C TRP A 20 8.84 0.56 -14.57
N ARG A 21 8.32 0.10 -15.70
CA ARG A 21 8.66 0.62 -17.02
C ARG A 21 8.11 2.05 -17.17
N PRO A 22 8.62 2.86 -18.12
CA PRO A 22 8.17 4.24 -18.29
C PRO A 22 6.65 4.39 -18.46
N HIS A 23 5.99 3.47 -19.17
CA HIS A 23 4.54 3.54 -19.36
C HIS A 23 3.75 3.27 -18.08
N GLU A 24 4.22 2.38 -17.21
CA GLU A 24 3.58 2.10 -15.91
C GLU A 24 3.68 3.32 -15.00
N PHE A 25 4.86 3.95 -14.95
CA PHE A 25 5.07 5.16 -14.17
C PHE A 25 4.15 6.32 -14.60
N TRP A 26 4.00 6.55 -15.91
CA TRP A 26 3.17 7.64 -16.43
C TRP A 26 1.66 7.35 -16.35
N ASN A 27 1.27 6.08 -16.24
CA ASN A 27 -0.13 5.70 -16.10
C ASN A 27 -0.59 5.68 -14.63
N ALA A 28 0.34 5.58 -13.68
CA ALA A 28 0.03 5.64 -12.25
C ALA A 28 -0.40 7.06 -11.83
N THR A 29 -1.46 7.14 -11.05
CA THR A 29 -1.95 8.40 -10.49
C THR A 29 -1.13 8.81 -9.25
N PRO A 30 -1.09 10.11 -8.91
CA PRO A 30 -0.44 10.57 -7.68
C PRO A 30 -1.00 9.93 -6.40
N GLU A 31 -2.31 9.67 -6.34
CA GLU A 31 -2.98 9.05 -5.19
C GLU A 31 -2.60 7.58 -5.02
N GLU A 32 -2.51 6.82 -6.11
CA GLU A 32 -2.00 5.44 -6.09
C GLU A 32 -0.54 5.42 -5.63
N LEU A 33 0.29 6.33 -6.13
CA LEU A 33 1.68 6.44 -5.71
C LEU A 33 1.79 6.79 -4.21
N ALA A 34 0.96 7.71 -3.72
CA ALA A 34 0.90 8.04 -2.30
C ALA A 34 0.50 6.84 -1.45
N THR A 35 -0.49 6.06 -1.92
CA THR A 35 -0.97 4.85 -1.24
C THR A 35 0.12 3.77 -1.16
N ILE A 36 0.84 3.52 -2.26
CA ILE A 36 1.93 2.52 -2.32
C ILE A 36 3.10 2.90 -1.41
N LEU A 37 3.43 4.20 -1.36
CA LEU A 37 4.54 4.72 -0.55
C LEU A 37 4.14 4.97 0.91
N GLN A 38 2.86 4.82 1.25
CA GLN A 38 2.42 4.99 2.62
C GLN A 38 3.06 3.91 3.50
N PRO A 39 3.78 4.30 4.56
CA PRO A 39 4.31 3.33 5.50
C PRO A 39 3.18 2.47 6.05
N ALA A 40 3.44 1.18 6.23
CA ALA A 40 2.55 0.35 7.05
C ALA A 40 2.50 0.99 8.44
N THR A 41 1.37 1.62 8.75
CA THR A 41 1.13 2.19 10.07
C THR A 41 0.98 1.01 11.03
N ASP A 42 1.91 0.87 11.97
CA ASP A 42 1.80 -0.01 13.16
C ASP A 42 0.68 0.46 14.11
N ALA A 43 -0.33 1.18 13.64
CA ALA A 43 -1.54 1.29 14.42
C ALA A 43 -2.02 -0.15 14.61
N PRO A 44 -2.38 -0.55 15.84
CA PRO A 44 -3.03 -1.82 16.05
C PRO A 44 -4.32 -1.78 15.23
N SER A 45 -4.26 -2.28 14.00
CA SER A 45 -5.46 -2.67 13.30
C SER A 45 -6.12 -3.64 14.27
N GLN A 46 -7.38 -3.41 14.63
CA GLN A 46 -8.20 -4.44 15.25
C GLN A 46 -8.43 -5.52 14.19
N GLY A 47 -7.34 -6.21 13.83
CA GLY A 47 -7.35 -7.32 12.91
C GLY A 47 -8.20 -8.42 13.52
N LEU A 48 -8.70 -9.28 12.64
CA LEU A 48 -9.45 -10.44 13.08
C LEU A 48 -8.52 -11.36 13.88
N ASP A 49 -8.75 -11.46 15.19
CA ASP A 49 -8.01 -12.42 16.00
C ASP A 49 -8.51 -13.85 15.71
N ARG A 50 -7.62 -14.80 15.94
CA ARG A 50 -7.84 -16.23 15.72
C ARG A 50 -9.06 -16.73 16.50
N ALA A 51 -9.31 -16.20 17.70
CA ALA A 51 -10.51 -16.53 18.48
C ALA A 51 -11.80 -16.12 17.75
N THR A 52 -11.82 -14.92 17.18
CA THR A 52 -12.97 -14.42 16.41
C THR A 52 -13.17 -15.21 15.12
N LEU A 53 -12.08 -15.55 14.42
CA LEU A 53 -12.15 -16.38 13.22
C LEU A 53 -12.71 -17.78 13.52
N ASN A 54 -12.26 -18.42 14.59
CA ASN A 54 -12.76 -19.74 15.00
C ASN A 54 -14.26 -19.71 15.33
N ALA A 55 -14.72 -18.69 16.05
CA ALA A 55 -16.13 -18.55 16.38
C ALA A 55 -17.02 -18.36 15.13
N MET A 56 -16.50 -17.74 14.07
CA MET A 56 -17.21 -17.60 12.80
C MET A 56 -17.29 -18.94 12.05
N MET A 57 -16.19 -19.70 12.01
CA MET A 57 -16.16 -21.02 11.37
C MET A 57 -17.10 -22.02 12.05
N GLU A 58 -17.18 -21.98 13.37
CA GLU A 58 -18.07 -22.86 14.14
C GLU A 58 -19.55 -22.58 13.83
N ARG A 59 -19.95 -21.30 13.79
CA ARG A 59 -21.32 -20.89 13.41
C ARG A 59 -21.70 -21.23 11.97
N ASP A 60 -20.73 -21.30 11.06
CA ASP A 60 -20.96 -21.65 9.65
C ASP A 60 -21.14 -23.17 9.48
N ASN A 61 -20.43 -23.97 10.28
CA ASN A 61 -20.48 -25.43 10.27
C ASN A 61 -21.71 -26.03 11.00
N GLU A 62 -22.44 -25.20 11.76
CA GLU A 62 -23.69 -25.54 12.45
C GLU A 62 -24.96 -25.31 11.58
N ARG A 63 -24.79 -24.90 10.32
CA ARG A 63 -25.87 -24.70 9.33
C ARG A 63 -25.92 -25.80 8.30
#